data_AF-A0A7X3P2Q8-F1
#
_entry.id   AF-A0A7X3P2Q8-F1
#
_cell.length_a   1.000
_cell.length_b   1.000
_cell.length_c   1.000
_cell.angle_alpha   90.00
_cell.angle_beta   90.00
_cell.angle_gamma   90.00
#
_symmetry.space_group_name_H-M   'P 1'
#
loop_
_entity.id
_entity.type
_entity.pdbx_description
1 polymer ?
#
loop_
_entity_poly.entity_id
_entity_poly.type
_entity_poly.pdbx_seq_one_letter_code
_entity_poly.pdbx_strand_id
1 'polypeptide(L)'
;KGPLDQQIIAAFKFVQKHNEISARKEVGRIDQPQYSRRAVFEAIVNAVVHRDYSKHGSKIRLFMFTDRFELYSPGALANSLTIDKLPYNQATRNELLARLLSEITLDDDVEKQVKRRHFLEGRGEGVGIILNESEQLSGKIPVYELFNEELCLTIFAAKSLQEGNK
;
A
#
# COMPACT_ATOMS: atom_id res chain seq x y z
N LYS A 1 -6.69 10.63 -15.65
CA LYS A 1 -8.04 10.08 -15.94
C LYS A 1 -7.82 8.82 -16.78
N GLY A 2 -8.55 7.74 -16.52
CA GLY A 2 -8.39 6.47 -17.22
C GLY A 2 -9.06 5.32 -16.46
N PRO A 3 -8.93 4.08 -16.96
CA PRO A 3 -9.37 2.87 -16.26
C PRO A 3 -8.75 2.76 -14.85
N LEU A 4 -9.48 2.18 -13.90
CA LEU A 4 -9.08 2.16 -12.49
C LEU A 4 -7.87 1.25 -12.23
N ASP A 5 -7.85 0.09 -12.87
CA ASP A 5 -6.72 -0.84 -12.94
C ASP A 5 -5.44 -0.13 -13.42
N GLN A 6 -5.54 0.62 -14.53
CA GLN A 6 -4.40 1.38 -15.04
C GLN A 6 -3.94 2.48 -14.09
N GLN A 7 -4.88 3.12 -13.37
CA GLN A 7 -4.53 4.10 -12.35
C GLN A 7 -3.80 3.47 -11.15
N ILE A 8 -4.20 2.27 -10.71
CA ILE A 8 -3.49 1.51 -9.68
C ILE A 8 -2.07 1.19 -10.14
N ILE A 9 -1.91 0.65 -11.36
CA ILE A 9 -0.59 0.31 -11.92
C ILE A 9 0.27 1.56 -12.08
N ALA A 10 -0.29 2.67 -12.54
CA ALA A 10 0.44 3.93 -12.69
C ALA A 10 0.92 4.48 -11.33
N ALA A 11 0.07 4.43 -10.30
CA ALA A 11 0.46 4.83 -8.94
C ALA A 11 1.55 3.92 -8.38
N PHE A 12 1.44 2.61 -8.57
CA PHE A 12 2.46 1.64 -8.16
C PHE A 12 3.80 1.92 -8.86
N LYS A 13 3.81 2.05 -10.19
CA LYS A 13 5.02 2.36 -10.97
C LYS A 13 5.62 3.72 -10.61
N PHE A 14 4.79 4.70 -10.25
CA PHE A 14 5.26 5.98 -9.72
C PHE A 14 6.05 5.78 -8.42
N VAL A 15 5.50 5.04 -7.44
CA VAL A 15 6.23 4.77 -6.19
C VAL A 15 7.52 4.04 -6.49
N GLN A 16 7.50 3.00 -7.34
CA GLN A 16 8.69 2.25 -7.71
C GLN A 16 9.78 3.10 -8.34
N LYS A 17 9.41 4.03 -9.23
CA LYS A 17 10.35 4.94 -9.89
C LYS A 17 11.04 5.87 -8.90
N HIS A 18 10.35 6.23 -7.81
CA HIS A 18 10.86 7.11 -6.76
C HIS A 18 11.29 6.35 -5.49
N ASN A 19 11.29 5.02 -5.53
CA ASN A 19 11.68 4.15 -4.42
C ASN A 19 13.21 4.06 -4.42
N GLU A 20 13.86 4.70 -3.45
CA GLU A 20 15.31 4.65 -3.34
C GLU A 20 15.79 3.21 -3.09
N ILE A 21 16.93 2.86 -3.68
CA ILE A 21 17.54 1.54 -3.48
C ILE A 21 18.86 1.75 -2.76
N SER A 22 18.91 1.34 -1.50
CA SER A 22 20.15 1.21 -0.76
C SER A 22 20.79 -0.14 -1.05
N ALA A 23 22.11 -0.26 -0.89
CA ALA A 23 22.81 -1.53 -1.08
C ALA A 23 23.71 -1.83 0.13
N ARG A 24 23.63 -3.04 0.67
CA ARG A 24 24.59 -3.56 1.66
C ARG A 24 25.58 -4.52 0.99
N LYS A 25 26.84 -4.49 1.43
CA LYS A 25 27.92 -5.39 0.99
C LYS A 25 28.32 -6.28 2.16
N GLU A 26 27.69 -7.44 2.30
CA GLU A 26 28.10 -8.45 3.28
C GLU A 26 28.77 -9.65 2.56
N VAL A 27 28.09 -10.26 1.58
CA VAL A 27 28.65 -11.24 0.64
C VAL A 27 27.93 -11.08 -0.71
N GLY A 28 28.30 -10.05 -1.47
CA GLY A 28 27.58 -9.61 -2.67
C GLY A 28 26.73 -8.35 -2.44
N ARG A 29 26.23 -7.74 -3.51
CA ARG A 29 25.36 -6.55 -3.44
C ARG A 29 23.93 -7.02 -3.17
N ILE A 30 23.41 -6.74 -1.98
CA ILE A 30 22.00 -6.94 -1.68
C ILE A 30 21.31 -5.59 -1.79
N ASP A 31 20.47 -5.45 -2.82
CA ASP A 31 19.65 -4.26 -3.04
C ASP A 31 18.47 -4.28 -2.07
N GLN A 32 18.36 -3.24 -1.25
CA GLN A 32 17.31 -3.05 -0.26
C GLN A 32 16.49 -1.81 -0.63
N PRO A 33 15.26 -1.99 -1.16
CA PRO A 33 14.41 -0.86 -1.54
C PRO A 33 13.94 -0.09 -0.31
N GLN A 34 13.61 1.19 -0.46
CA GLN A 34 13.06 2.05 0.59
C GLN A 34 11.72 1.52 1.11
N TYR A 35 10.89 0.98 0.24
CA TYR A 35 9.60 0.36 0.57
C TYR A 35 9.42 -1.01 -0.10
N SER A 36 8.77 -1.95 0.59
CA SER A 36 8.43 -3.26 0.02
C SER A 36 7.43 -3.08 -1.12
N ARG A 37 7.74 -3.65 -2.29
CA ARG A 37 6.86 -3.59 -3.47
C ARG A 37 5.49 -4.20 -3.17
N ARG A 38 5.47 -5.28 -2.39
CA ARG A 38 4.24 -5.98 -1.99
C ARG A 38 3.39 -5.10 -1.07
N ALA A 39 4.00 -4.52 -0.03
CA ALA A 39 3.31 -3.61 0.89
C ALA A 39 2.73 -2.38 0.18
N VAL A 40 3.52 -1.75 -0.70
CA VAL A 40 3.08 -0.58 -1.48
C VAL A 40 1.90 -0.93 -2.38
N PHE A 41 1.99 -2.03 -3.12
CA PHE A 41 0.91 -2.43 -4.02
C PHE A 41 -0.39 -2.70 -3.25
N GLU A 42 -0.29 -3.44 -2.16
CA GLU A 42 -1.44 -3.77 -1.31
C GLU A 42 -2.05 -2.51 -0.66
N ALA A 43 -1.22 -1.56 -0.21
CA ALA A 43 -1.67 -0.28 0.31
C ALA A 43 -2.47 0.52 -0.73
N ILE A 44 -1.97 0.61 -1.97
CA ILE A 44 -2.63 1.33 -3.06
C ILE A 44 -3.96 0.67 -3.42
N VAL A 45 -3.99 -0.66 -3.57
CA VAL A 45 -5.22 -1.40 -3.87
C VAL A 45 -6.23 -1.20 -2.75
N ASN A 46 -5.83 -1.33 -1.49
CA ASN A 46 -6.73 -1.14 -0.35
C ASN A 46 -7.28 0.28 -0.28
N ALA A 47 -6.45 1.30 -0.54
CA ALA A 47 -6.94 2.67 -0.61
C ALA A 47 -8.01 2.83 -1.70
N VAL A 48 -7.87 2.18 -2.86
CA VAL A 48 -8.85 2.20 -3.95
C VAL A 48 -10.13 1.45 -3.61
N VAL A 49 -10.02 0.22 -3.11
CA VAL A 49 -11.16 -0.66 -2.78
C VAL A 49 -12.03 -0.04 -1.67
N HIS A 50 -11.40 0.55 -0.67
CA HIS A 50 -12.09 1.10 0.50
C HIS A 50 -12.41 2.59 0.40
N ARG A 51 -12.06 3.25 -0.72
CA ARG A 51 -12.38 4.65 -0.96
C ARG A 51 -13.88 4.90 -0.90
N ASP A 52 -14.27 5.98 -0.23
CA ASP A 52 -15.63 6.50 -0.29
C ASP A 52 -15.88 7.23 -1.62
N TYR A 53 -16.55 6.54 -2.56
CA TYR A 53 -16.87 7.08 -3.87
C TYR A 53 -18.02 8.10 -3.88
N SER A 54 -18.74 8.28 -2.76
CA SER A 54 -19.77 9.33 -2.63
C SER A 54 -19.17 10.73 -2.46
N LYS A 55 -17.93 10.83 -1.95
CA LYS A 55 -17.19 12.09 -1.77
C LYS A 55 -16.58 12.56 -3.09
N HIS A 56 -17.43 13.15 -3.93
CA HIS A 56 -17.05 13.73 -5.22
C HIS A 56 -16.06 14.89 -5.00
N GLY A 57 -14.93 14.88 -5.72
CA GLY A 57 -13.88 15.90 -5.61
C GLY A 57 -12.67 15.50 -4.75
N SER A 58 -12.86 14.65 -3.73
CA SER A 58 -11.75 14.10 -2.94
C SER A 58 -10.98 13.04 -3.73
N LYS A 59 -9.67 12.93 -3.55
CA LYS A 59 -8.84 11.93 -4.23
C LYS A 59 -8.04 11.15 -3.21
N ILE A 60 -7.65 9.93 -3.56
CA ILE A 60 -6.57 9.26 -2.82
C ILE A 60 -5.29 10.08 -3.06
N ARG A 61 -4.60 10.43 -1.98
CA ARG A 61 -3.38 11.25 -2.02
C ARG A 61 -2.22 10.43 -1.51
N LEU A 62 -1.11 10.50 -2.21
CA LEU A 62 0.09 9.75 -1.93
C LEU A 62 1.24 10.74 -1.80
N PHE A 63 1.96 10.67 -0.68
CA PHE A 63 3.13 11.50 -0.41
C PHE A 63 4.33 10.60 -0.14
N MET A 64 5.47 10.93 -0.74
CA MET A 64 6.74 10.25 -0.50
C MET A 64 7.70 11.25 0.12
N PHE A 65 8.18 10.91 1.31
CA PHE A 65 9.23 11.61 2.03
C PHE A 65 10.47 10.71 2.07
N THR A 66 11.60 11.29 2.48
CA THR A 66 12.86 10.54 2.64
C THR A 66 12.72 9.40 3.65
N ASP A 67 11.93 9.61 4.72
CA ASP A 67 11.80 8.70 5.85
C ASP A 67 10.50 7.89 5.85
N ARG A 68 9.49 8.27 5.06
CA ARG A 68 8.18 7.62 5.05
C ARG A 68 7.35 7.86 3.78
N PHE A 69 6.41 6.97 3.58
CA PHE A 69 5.36 7.00 2.58
C PHE A 69 4.03 7.19 3.31
N GLU A 70 3.22 8.15 2.87
CA GLU A 70 1.88 8.40 3.41
C GLU A 70 0.82 8.24 2.33
N LEU A 71 -0.25 7.52 2.64
CA LEU A 71 -1.37 7.27 1.75
C LEU A 71 -2.69 7.62 2.42
N TYR A 72 -3.35 8.66 1.91
CA TYR A 72 -4.62 9.16 2.40
C TYR A 72 -5.75 8.67 1.50
N SER A 73 -6.71 7.94 2.06
CA SER A 73 -7.92 7.53 1.35
C SER A 73 -9.16 8.24 1.92
N PRO A 74 -9.98 8.87 1.08
CA PRO A 74 -11.25 9.46 1.50
C PRO A 74 -12.21 8.41 2.05
N GLY A 75 -12.84 8.71 3.18
CA GLY A 75 -13.78 7.84 3.86
C GLY A 75 -13.26 7.41 5.23
N ALA A 76 -14.14 7.43 6.22
CA ALA A 76 -13.88 6.81 7.51
C ALA A 76 -13.80 5.26 7.36
N LEU A 77 -13.43 4.57 8.43
CA LEU A 77 -13.54 3.11 8.49
C LEU A 77 -14.99 2.68 8.23
N ALA A 78 -15.18 1.51 7.61
CA ALA A 78 -16.52 0.97 7.35
C ALA A 78 -17.13 0.43 8.66
N ASN A 79 -18.32 0.88 9.05
CA ASN A 79 -19.02 0.42 10.26
C ASN A 79 -18.25 0.71 11.58
N SER A 80 -18.60 0.01 12.66
CA SER A 80 -17.96 0.03 13.99
C SER A 80 -16.54 -0.57 14.02
N LEU A 81 -15.81 -0.52 12.90
CA LEU A 81 -14.43 -0.97 12.83
C LEU A 81 -13.50 0.05 13.46
N THR A 82 -12.61 -0.46 14.28
CA THR A 82 -11.51 0.27 14.89
C THR A 82 -10.22 -0.07 14.15
N ILE A 83 -9.21 0.80 14.24
CA ILE A 83 -7.92 0.63 13.53
C ILE A 83 -7.26 -0.71 13.91
N ASP A 84 -7.31 -1.06 15.19
CA ASP A 84 -6.85 -2.32 15.78
C ASP A 84 -7.47 -3.57 15.17
N LYS A 85 -8.63 -3.44 14.51
CA LYS A 85 -9.36 -4.54 13.86
C LYS A 85 -9.07 -4.68 12.37
N LEU A 86 -8.38 -3.72 11.75
CA LEU A 86 -8.02 -3.75 10.34
C LEU A 86 -7.28 -5.02 9.90
N PRO A 87 -6.37 -5.61 10.69
CA PRO A 87 -5.67 -6.84 10.29
C PRO A 87 -6.58 -8.07 10.24
N TYR A 88 -7.74 -8.03 10.91
CA TYR A 88 -8.57 -9.20 11.18
C TYR A 88 -9.95 -9.15 10.50
N ASN A 89 -10.34 -8.01 9.92
CA ASN A 89 -11.68 -7.82 9.39
C ASN A 89 -11.65 -7.37 7.94
N GLN A 90 -12.43 -8.09 7.12
CA GLN A 90 -12.70 -7.71 5.75
C GLN A 90 -14.02 -6.95 5.70
N ALA A 91 -13.94 -5.62 5.63
CA ALA A 91 -15.12 -4.78 5.41
C ALA A 91 -14.89 -3.90 4.19
N THR A 92 -15.34 -4.39 3.03
CA THR A 92 -15.27 -3.64 1.78
C THR A 92 -16.55 -2.84 1.58
N ARG A 93 -16.42 -1.52 1.39
CA ARG A 93 -17.56 -0.64 1.11
C ARG A 93 -18.15 -0.86 -0.29
N ASN A 94 -17.33 -1.30 -1.24
CA ASN A 94 -17.73 -1.54 -2.63
C ASN A 94 -17.40 -2.98 -3.06
N GLU A 95 -18.33 -3.90 -2.82
CA GLU A 95 -18.17 -5.32 -3.15
C GLU A 95 -17.98 -5.57 -4.64
N LEU A 96 -18.64 -4.78 -5.50
CA LEU A 96 -18.48 -4.89 -6.95
C LEU A 96 -17.04 -4.58 -7.37
N LEU A 97 -16.44 -3.53 -6.80
CA LEU A 97 -15.07 -3.16 -7.09
C LEU A 97 -14.08 -4.22 -6.57
N ALA A 98 -14.28 -4.72 -5.35
CA ALA A 98 -13.44 -5.79 -4.83
C ALA A 98 -13.52 -7.05 -5.70
N ARG A 99 -14.73 -7.45 -6.11
CA ARG A 99 -14.93 -8.59 -7.00
C ARG A 99 -14.22 -8.38 -8.33
N LEU A 100 -14.41 -7.22 -8.96
CA LEU A 100 -13.75 -6.88 -10.21
C LEU A 100 -12.22 -7.00 -10.10
N LEU A 101 -11.62 -6.40 -9.06
CA LEU A 101 -10.17 -6.45 -8.84
C LEU A 101 -9.65 -7.84 -8.44
N SER A 102 -10.51 -8.72 -7.93
CA SER A 102 -10.16 -10.13 -7.68
C SER A 102 -10.19 -11.00 -8.94
N GLU A 103 -10.86 -10.55 -10.01
CA GLU A 103 -10.98 -11.28 -11.27
C GLU A 103 -9.98 -10.78 -12.33
N ILE A 104 -9.59 -9.49 -12.29
CA ILE A 104 -8.60 -8.93 -13.23
C ILE A 104 -7.21 -9.45 -12.90
N THR A 105 -6.53 -9.99 -13.91
CA THR A 105 -5.12 -10.45 -13.83
C THR A 105 -4.15 -9.29 -14.02
N LEU A 106 -3.05 -9.33 -13.28
CA LEU A 106 -1.92 -8.43 -13.46
C LEU A 106 -1.12 -8.81 -14.71
N ASP A 107 -0.37 -7.86 -15.24
CA ASP A 107 0.66 -8.16 -16.24
C ASP A 107 1.84 -8.90 -15.61
N ASP A 108 2.55 -9.69 -16.41
CA ASP A 108 3.66 -10.56 -15.96
C ASP A 108 4.74 -9.83 -15.17
N ASP A 109 5.00 -8.55 -15.48
CA ASP A 109 6.04 -7.76 -14.82
C ASP A 109 5.59 -7.39 -13.40
N VAL A 110 4.36 -6.89 -13.26
CA VAL A 110 3.80 -6.55 -11.94
C VAL A 110 3.58 -7.81 -11.11
N GLU A 111 3.02 -8.88 -11.69
CA GLU A 111 2.79 -10.16 -11.02
C GLU A 111 4.06 -10.69 -10.34
N LYS A 112 5.21 -10.70 -11.03
CA LYS A 112 6.49 -11.15 -10.47
C LYS A 112 6.97 -10.27 -9.32
N GLN A 113 6.74 -8.96 -9.40
CA GLN A 113 7.20 -8.00 -8.41
C GLN A 113 6.40 -8.04 -7.11
N VAL A 114 5.09 -8.29 -7.21
CA VAL A 114 4.20 -8.35 -6.04
C VAL A 114 3.86 -9.78 -5.62
N LYS A 115 4.31 -10.78 -6.38
CA LYS A 115 4.10 -12.22 -6.17
C LYS A 115 2.62 -12.58 -6.04
N ARG A 116 1.79 -12.02 -6.93
CA ARG A 116 0.34 -12.23 -6.94
C ARG A 116 -0.20 -12.18 -8.38
N ARG A 117 -1.31 -12.87 -8.62
CA ARG A 117 -1.93 -12.96 -9.95
C ARG A 117 -2.98 -11.88 -10.23
N HIS A 118 -3.74 -11.47 -9.21
CA HIS A 118 -4.86 -10.53 -9.32
C HIS A 118 -4.63 -9.29 -8.46
N PHE A 119 -5.37 -8.19 -8.69
CA PHE A 119 -5.20 -6.95 -7.92
C PHE A 119 -5.60 -7.09 -6.46
N LEU A 120 -6.63 -7.87 -6.17
CA LEU A 120 -7.13 -8.13 -4.82
C LEU A 120 -7.21 -9.64 -4.55
N GLU A 121 -6.89 -10.06 -3.32
CA GLU A 121 -7.05 -11.46 -2.89
C GLU A 121 -8.12 -11.53 -1.79
N GLY A 122 -9.06 -12.46 -1.92
CA GLY A 122 -10.24 -12.56 -1.04
C GLY A 122 -9.96 -13.05 0.38
N ARG A 123 -8.71 -13.19 0.81
CA ARG A 123 -8.33 -13.87 2.07
C ARG A 123 -8.18 -12.95 3.28
N GLY A 124 -8.24 -11.64 3.09
CA GLY A 124 -8.15 -10.67 4.20
C GLY A 124 -6.73 -10.47 4.71
N GLU A 125 -5.76 -11.01 4.00
CA GLU A 125 -4.33 -10.97 4.35
C GLU A 125 -3.68 -9.62 4.02
N GLY A 126 -4.38 -8.74 3.28
CA GLY A 126 -3.82 -7.50 2.73
C GLY A 126 -3.17 -6.58 3.75
N VAL A 127 -3.90 -6.23 4.82
CA VAL A 127 -3.36 -5.40 5.90
C VAL A 127 -2.19 -6.11 6.59
N GLY A 128 -2.29 -7.43 6.81
CA GLY A 128 -1.20 -8.23 7.38
C GLY A 128 0.07 -8.20 6.54
N ILE A 129 -0.05 -8.27 5.21
CA ILE A 129 1.08 -8.12 4.28
C ILE A 129 1.73 -6.75 4.44
N ILE A 130 0.93 -5.67 4.48
CA ILE A 130 1.46 -4.30 4.67
C ILE A 130 2.24 -4.21 5.97
N LEU A 131 1.67 -4.68 7.08
CA LEU A 131 2.30 -4.61 8.41
C LEU A 131 3.61 -5.40 8.44
N ASN A 132 3.57 -6.68 8.05
CA ASN A 132 4.71 -7.58 8.15
C ASN A 132 5.87 -7.18 7.23
N GLU A 133 5.59 -6.93 5.95
CA GLU A 133 6.62 -6.58 4.96
C GLU A 133 7.29 -5.24 5.29
N SER A 134 6.51 -4.27 5.77
CA SER A 134 7.04 -2.96 6.12
C SER A 134 7.83 -2.99 7.41
N GLU A 135 7.39 -3.73 8.43
CA GLU A 135 8.11 -3.88 9.69
C GLU A 135 9.43 -4.63 9.48
N GLN A 136 9.45 -5.70 8.69
CA GLN A 136 10.67 -6.44 8.36
C GLN A 136 11.72 -5.53 7.69
N LEU A 137 11.29 -4.62 6.83
CA LEU A 137 12.16 -3.74 6.07
C LEU A 137 12.64 -2.51 6.88
N SER A 138 11.72 -1.87 7.60
CA SER A 138 11.94 -0.58 8.29
C SER A 138 12.22 -0.72 9.79
N GLY A 139 11.89 -1.87 10.39
CA GLY A 139 11.83 -2.08 11.84
C GLY A 139 10.76 -1.31 12.57
N LYS A 140 9.85 -0.66 11.85
CA LYS A 140 8.76 0.12 12.42
C LYS A 140 7.45 -0.41 11.84
N ILE A 141 6.50 -0.67 12.72
CA ILE A 141 5.15 -1.09 12.32
C ILE A 141 4.49 0.11 11.60
N PRO A 142 3.90 -0.09 10.40
CA PRO A 142 3.10 0.95 9.75
C PRO A 142 1.98 1.45 10.65
N VAL A 143 1.67 2.73 10.54
CA VAL A 143 0.66 3.38 11.37
C VAL A 143 -0.56 3.71 10.53
N TYR A 144 -1.73 3.34 11.03
CA TYR A 144 -3.01 3.80 10.49
C TYR A 144 -3.58 4.86 11.43
N GLU A 145 -3.97 6.00 10.87
CA GLU A 145 -4.56 7.12 11.59
C GLU A 145 -5.82 7.61 10.89
N LEU A 146 -6.81 8.04 11.66
CA LEU A 146 -8.02 8.65 11.13
C LEU A 146 -7.93 10.17 11.30
N PHE A 147 -7.89 10.90 10.20
CA PHE A 147 -7.93 12.36 10.17
C PHE A 147 -9.32 12.79 9.69
N ASN A 148 -10.18 13.19 10.62
CA ASN A 148 -11.59 13.50 10.35
C ASN A 148 -12.32 12.33 9.67
N GLU A 149 -12.52 12.42 8.35
CA GLU A 149 -13.20 11.43 7.52
C GLU A 149 -12.25 10.78 6.49
N GLU A 150 -10.94 10.78 6.75
CA GLU A 150 -9.93 10.18 5.88
C GLU A 150 -9.04 9.23 6.67
N LEU A 151 -8.76 8.08 6.10
CA LEU A 151 -7.80 7.13 6.63
C LEU A 151 -6.42 7.42 6.04
N CYS A 152 -5.43 7.65 6.90
CA CYS A 152 -4.02 7.75 6.53
C CYS A 152 -3.29 6.47 6.92
N LEU A 153 -2.50 5.94 5.99
CA LEU A 153 -1.52 4.89 6.23
C LEU A 153 -0.12 5.48 6.07
N THR A 154 0.71 5.34 7.10
CA THR A 154 2.13 5.69 7.09
C THR A 154 2.98 4.42 7.07
N ILE A 155 3.81 4.26 6.03
CA ILE A 155 4.83 3.20 5.92
C ILE A 155 6.20 3.85 6.04
N PHE A 156 7.04 3.37 6.95
CA PHE A 156 8.39 3.92 7.14
C PHE A 156 9.40 3.37 6.14
N ALA A 157 10.38 4.18 5.77
CA ALA A 157 11.46 3.81 4.87
C ALA A 157 12.34 2.69 5.48
N ALA A 158 13.06 1.94 4.65
CA ALA A 158 13.99 0.90 5.09
C ALA A 158 15.03 1.41 6.12
N LYS A 159 15.41 0.55 7.09
CA LYS A 159 16.39 0.91 8.14
C LYS A 159 17.69 1.50 7.58
N SER A 160 18.18 0.91 6.49
CA SER A 160 19.39 1.33 5.78
C SER A 160 19.36 2.79 5.31
N LEU A 161 18.18 3.33 5.02
CA LEU A 161 17.99 4.72 4.60
C LEU A 161 17.62 5.66 5.77
N GLN A 162 17.17 5.11 6.90
CA GLN A 162 16.95 5.90 8.12
C GLN A 162 18.27 6.28 8.80
N GLU A 163 19.28 5.43 8.75
CA GLU A 163 20.57 5.61 9.44
C GLU A 163 21.55 6.52 8.66
N GLY A 164 21.37 6.67 7.34
CA GLY A 164 22.25 7.48 6.48
C GLY A 164 22.10 9.01 6.60
N ASN A 165 21.19 9.50 7.45
CA ASN A 165 20.95 10.93 7.70
C ASN A 165 21.45 11.39 9.09
N LYS A 166 22.38 10.65 9.72
CA LYS A 166 23.07 11.06 10.95
C LYS A 166 24.52 11.45 10.69
#